data_AF-A0A950GSB0-F1
#
_entry.id   AF-A0A950GSB0-F1
#
_cell.length_a   1.000
_cell.length_b   1.000
_cell.length_c   1.000
_cell.angle_alpha   90.00
_cell.angle_beta   90.00
_cell.angle_gamma   90.00
#
_symmetry.space_group_name_H-M   'P 1'
#
loop_
_entity.id
_entity.type
_entity.pdbx_description
1 polymer ?
#
loop_
_entity_poly.entity_id
_entity_poly.type
_entity_poly.pdbx_seq_one_letter_code
_entity_poly.pdbx_strand_id
1 'polypeptide(L)'
;MPRPMRPVRLGEPGAVIEKRPDGTIHARSPVPLGPYPERLTDRLAHWAKLAPERLFLAQRGAEGEWRRLSFGEAMACVRRIGAALLARGLSAERPIVILSDNSIEHALLGLAAMHVGIPYAPISVAYSLMSSDFGKLRHI
;
A
#
# COMPACT_ATOMS: atom_id res chain seq x y z
N MET A 1 -8.05 34.14 -7.97
CA MET A 1 -9.20 33.24 -8.17
C MET A 1 -8.94 31.93 -7.44
N PRO A 2 -9.89 31.36 -6.69
CA PRO A 2 -9.74 30.03 -6.12
C PRO A 2 -9.63 29.00 -7.26
N ARG A 3 -8.71 28.03 -7.12
CA ARG A 3 -8.56 26.96 -8.11
C ARG A 3 -9.81 26.08 -8.10
N PRO A 4 -10.34 25.67 -9.27
CA PRO A 4 -11.49 24.77 -9.31
C PRO A 4 -11.14 23.45 -8.60
N MET A 5 -11.91 23.11 -7.57
CA MET A 5 -11.77 21.84 -6.88
C MET A 5 -12.63 20.78 -7.57
N ARG A 6 -12.06 19.61 -7.82
CA ARG A 6 -12.81 18.47 -8.35
C ARG A 6 -13.81 17.98 -7.27
N PRO A 7 -15.11 17.82 -7.59
CA PRO A 7 -16.05 17.21 -6.66
C PRO A 7 -15.59 15.79 -6.31
N VAL A 8 -15.56 15.49 -5.03
CA VAL A 8 -15.22 14.17 -4.48
C VAL A 8 -16.45 13.58 -3.80
N ARG A 9 -16.65 12.27 -3.97
CA ARG A 9 -17.67 11.53 -3.23
C ARG A 9 -17.15 11.29 -1.81
N LEU A 10 -17.50 12.20 -0.91
CA LEU A 10 -17.31 11.98 0.52
C LEU A 10 -18.53 11.22 1.06
N GLY A 11 -18.31 10.42 2.11
CA GLY A 11 -19.42 9.79 2.83
C GLY A 11 -20.30 10.84 3.51
N GLU A 12 -21.48 10.42 3.99
CA GLU A 12 -22.35 11.32 4.73
C GLU A 12 -21.62 11.93 5.94
N PRO A 13 -21.57 13.27 6.04
CA PRO A 13 -20.95 13.91 7.18
C PRO A 13 -21.80 13.69 8.43
N GLY A 14 -21.19 13.22 9.51
CA GLY A 14 -21.86 13.01 10.79
C GLY A 14 -21.09 12.09 11.72
N ALA A 15 -21.34 12.21 13.01
CA ALA A 15 -20.80 11.33 14.04
C ALA A 15 -21.86 11.08 15.11
N VAL A 16 -22.01 9.83 15.51
CA VAL A 16 -22.79 9.48 16.72
C VAL A 16 -21.84 9.60 17.91
N ILE A 17 -22.19 10.45 18.87
CA ILE A 17 -21.39 10.74 20.05
C ILE A 17 -22.10 10.19 21.29
N GLU A 18 -21.42 9.33 22.04
CA GLU A 18 -21.83 8.84 23.36
C GLU A 18 -20.86 9.41 24.40
N LYS A 19 -21.39 10.18 25.36
CA LYS A 19 -20.63 10.70 26.50
C LYS A 19 -20.90 9.82 27.71
N ARG A 20 -19.85 9.29 28.33
CA ARG A 20 -19.94 8.41 29.50
C ARG A 20 -19.77 9.18 30.81
N PRO A 21 -20.27 8.66 31.95
CA PRO A 21 -20.16 9.33 33.25
C PRO A 21 -18.73 9.53 33.75
N ASP A 22 -17.77 8.73 33.29
CA ASP A 22 -16.34 8.84 33.60
C ASP A 22 -15.62 9.92 32.78
N GLY A 23 -16.33 10.63 31.91
CA GLY A 23 -15.79 11.64 31.00
C GLY A 23 -15.31 11.09 29.65
N THR A 24 -15.36 9.78 29.43
CA THR A 24 -15.01 9.18 28.14
C THR A 24 -16.00 9.57 27.06
N ILE A 25 -15.51 9.89 25.86
CA ILE A 25 -16.33 10.19 24.67
C ILE A 25 -16.08 9.13 23.60
N HIS A 26 -17.13 8.41 23.24
CA HIS A 26 -17.13 7.51 22.09
C HIS A 26 -17.70 8.23 20.87
N ALA A 27 -16.97 8.21 19.77
CA ALA A 27 -17.41 8.73 18.48
C ALA A 27 -17.40 7.60 17.44
N ARG A 28 -18.49 7.47 16.68
CA ARG A 28 -18.57 6.51 15.57
C ARG A 28 -19.27 7.11 14.35
N SER A 29 -18.95 6.56 13.18
CA SER A 29 -19.71 6.85 11.96
C SER A 29 -21.19 6.45 12.16
N PRO A 30 -22.15 7.27 11.68
CA PRO A 30 -23.55 6.86 11.62
C PRO A 30 -23.78 5.78 10.55
N VAL A 31 -22.90 5.70 9.56
CA VAL A 31 -23.00 4.76 8.43
C VAL A 31 -22.42 3.39 8.84
N PRO A 32 -23.20 2.30 8.78
CA PRO A 32 -22.71 0.95 9.03
C PRO A 32 -21.58 0.56 8.07
N LEU A 33 -20.60 -0.17 8.58
CA LEU A 33 -19.53 -0.71 7.75
C LEU A 33 -20.09 -1.80 6.82
N GLY A 34 -20.04 -1.56 5.51
CA GLY A 34 -20.41 -2.55 4.51
C GLY A 34 -19.36 -3.68 4.36
N PRO A 35 -19.62 -4.69 3.52
CA PRO A 35 -18.68 -5.77 3.27
C PRO A 35 -17.33 -5.26 2.77
N TYR A 36 -16.24 -5.77 3.34
CA TYR A 36 -14.87 -5.40 3.00
C TYR A 36 -14.01 -6.67 2.79
N PRO A 37 -12.96 -6.58 1.97
CA PRO A 37 -12.03 -7.69 1.77
C PRO A 37 -11.29 -8.03 3.06
N GLU A 38 -10.98 -9.30 3.27
CA GLU A 38 -10.18 -9.73 4.41
C GLU A 38 -8.72 -9.29 4.29
N ARG A 39 -8.19 -9.24 3.05
CA ARG A 39 -6.80 -8.88 2.78
C ARG A 39 -6.72 -7.70 1.82
N LEU A 40 -5.75 -6.81 2.03
CA LEU A 40 -5.54 -5.66 1.15
C LEU A 40 -5.35 -6.08 -0.31
N THR A 41 -4.63 -7.17 -0.55
CA THR A 41 -4.37 -7.70 -1.90
C THR A 41 -5.60 -8.33 -2.56
N ASP A 42 -6.69 -8.61 -1.83
CA ASP A 42 -7.93 -9.11 -2.45
C ASP A 42 -8.55 -8.05 -3.37
N ARG A 43 -8.34 -6.75 -3.10
CA ARG A 43 -8.75 -5.69 -4.03
C ARG A 43 -7.92 -5.69 -5.30
N LEU A 44 -6.62 -5.94 -5.20
CA LEU A 44 -5.75 -6.10 -6.37
C LEU A 44 -6.23 -7.29 -7.22
N ALA A 45 -6.47 -8.45 -6.59
CA ALA A 45 -6.98 -9.63 -7.28
C ALA A 45 -8.37 -9.41 -7.91
N HIS A 46 -9.26 -8.72 -7.19
CA HIS A 46 -10.60 -8.36 -7.68
C HIS A 46 -10.52 -7.52 -8.96
N TRP A 47 -9.73 -6.44 -8.95
CA TRP A 47 -9.61 -5.56 -10.11
C TRP A 47 -8.80 -6.16 -11.25
N ALA A 48 -7.80 -7.01 -10.94
CA ALA A 48 -7.10 -7.79 -11.96
C ALA A 48 -8.04 -8.74 -12.71
N LYS A 49 -9.12 -9.21 -12.08
CA LYS A 49 -10.17 -10.01 -12.75
C LYS A 49 -11.20 -9.13 -13.46
N LEU A 50 -11.69 -8.08 -12.81
CA LEU A 50 -12.82 -7.29 -13.31
C LEU A 50 -12.43 -6.27 -14.39
N ALA A 51 -11.22 -5.71 -14.31
CA ALA A 51 -10.72 -4.69 -15.21
C ALA A 51 -9.20 -4.82 -15.38
N PRO A 52 -8.69 -5.93 -15.94
CA PRO A 52 -7.26 -6.25 -16.01
C PRO A 52 -6.45 -5.12 -16.67
N GLU A 53 -6.95 -4.55 -17.76
CA GLU A 53 -6.26 -3.53 -18.57
C GLU A 53 -6.25 -2.14 -17.93
N ARG A 54 -6.98 -1.93 -16.83
CA ARG A 54 -7.06 -0.61 -16.20
C ARG A 54 -5.73 -0.27 -15.53
N LEU A 55 -5.25 0.96 -15.76
CA LEU A 55 -4.02 1.47 -15.16
C LEU A 55 -4.09 1.39 -13.62
N PHE A 56 -3.07 0.78 -13.02
CA PHE A 56 -2.92 0.68 -11.57
C PHE A 56 -1.72 1.48 -11.06
N LEU A 57 -0.53 1.24 -11.61
CA LEU A 57 0.70 1.95 -11.24
C LEU A 57 1.26 2.72 -12.44
N ALA A 58 1.81 3.89 -12.17
CA ALA A 58 2.55 4.67 -13.15
C ALA A 58 3.74 5.35 -12.48
N GLN A 59 4.88 5.33 -13.17
CA GLN A 59 6.11 5.98 -12.73
C GLN A 59 6.71 6.71 -13.91
N ARG A 60 7.19 7.93 -13.66
CA ARG A 60 7.91 8.71 -14.66
C ARG A 60 9.38 8.31 -14.64
N GLY A 61 9.91 7.91 -15.78
CA GLY A 61 11.32 7.62 -15.98
C GLY A 61 12.16 8.87 -16.14
N ALA A 62 13.47 8.67 -16.28
CA ALA A 62 14.46 9.75 -16.26
C ALA A 62 14.33 10.70 -17.46
N GLU A 63 13.94 10.18 -18.62
CA GLU A 63 13.75 10.95 -19.87
C GLU A 63 12.32 11.50 -19.99
N GLY A 64 11.51 11.30 -18.95
CA GLY A 64 10.15 11.82 -18.84
C GLY A 64 9.06 10.91 -19.42
N GLU A 65 9.46 9.76 -19.96
CA GLU A 65 8.58 8.66 -20.37
C GLU A 65 7.83 8.09 -19.17
N TRP A 66 6.61 7.60 -19.40
CA TRP A 66 5.80 7.01 -18.35
C TRP A 66 5.79 5.51 -18.49
N ARG A 67 6.38 4.83 -17.52
CA ARG A 67 6.16 3.41 -17.30
C ARG A 67 4.82 3.22 -16.61
N ARG A 68 4.03 2.30 -17.13
CA ARG A 68 2.66 2.02 -16.67
C ARG A 68 2.50 0.53 -16.44
N LEU A 69 1.68 0.19 -15.45
CA LEU A 69 1.32 -1.18 -15.15
C LEU A 69 -0.18 -1.23 -14.89
N SER A 70 -0.85 -2.10 -15.63
CA SER A 70 -2.27 -2.40 -15.44
C SER A 70 -2.50 -3.27 -14.19
N PHE A 71 -3.74 -3.40 -13.73
CA PHE A 71 -4.09 -4.30 -12.62
C PHE A 71 -3.70 -5.76 -12.93
N GLY A 72 -3.93 -6.22 -14.16
CA GLY A 72 -3.60 -7.59 -14.58
C GLY A 72 -2.10 -7.85 -14.54
N GLU A 73 -1.30 -6.97 -15.12
CA GLU A 73 0.16 -7.07 -15.12
C GLU A 73 0.74 -6.98 -13.70
N ALA A 74 0.22 -6.07 -12.88
CA ALA A 74 0.64 -5.92 -11.49
C ALA A 74 0.38 -7.20 -10.69
N MET A 75 -0.79 -7.81 -10.82
CA MET A 75 -1.11 -9.06 -10.14
C MET A 75 -0.22 -10.21 -10.61
N ALA A 76 0.08 -10.30 -11.91
CA ALA A 76 1.00 -11.30 -12.44
C ALA A 76 2.42 -11.13 -11.86
N CYS A 77 2.93 -9.90 -11.78
CA CYS A 77 4.21 -9.60 -11.15
C CYS A 77 4.22 -9.95 -9.66
N VAL A 78 3.18 -9.54 -8.92
CA VAL A 78 3.01 -9.84 -7.49
C VAL A 78 3.07 -11.34 -7.21
N ARG A 79 2.38 -12.16 -8.01
CA ARG A 79 2.42 -13.63 -7.88
C ARG A 79 3.80 -14.21 -8.13
N ARG A 80 4.49 -13.75 -9.19
CA ARG A 80 5.85 -14.22 -9.51
C ARG A 80 6.86 -13.85 -8.43
N ILE A 81 6.83 -12.59 -7.96
CA ILE A 81 7.71 -12.12 -6.89
C ILE A 81 7.40 -12.87 -5.59
N GLY A 82 6.11 -13.00 -5.22
CA GLY A 82 5.69 -13.71 -4.02
C GLY A 82 6.17 -15.16 -4.01
N ALA A 83 6.02 -15.90 -5.12
CA ALA A 83 6.57 -17.24 -5.26
C ALA A 83 8.09 -17.26 -5.07
N ALA A 84 8.80 -16.27 -5.60
CA ALA A 84 10.25 -16.15 -5.44
C ALA A 84 10.68 -15.80 -4.01
N LEU A 85 9.87 -15.04 -3.25
CA LEU A 85 10.12 -14.78 -1.83
C LEU A 85 9.95 -16.06 -0.99
N LEU A 86 8.86 -16.79 -1.23
CA LEU A 86 8.61 -18.08 -0.58
C LEU A 86 9.73 -19.10 -0.88
N ALA A 87 10.20 -19.16 -2.13
CA ALA A 87 11.30 -20.03 -2.52
C ALA A 87 12.64 -19.69 -1.83
N ARG A 88 12.80 -18.45 -1.33
CA ARG A 88 13.96 -18.03 -0.52
C ARG A 88 13.79 -18.35 0.98
N GLY A 89 12.69 -19.00 1.36
CA GLY A 89 12.37 -19.35 2.74
C GLY A 89 12.02 -18.14 3.61
N LEU A 90 11.54 -17.06 3.01
CA LEU A 90 11.05 -15.88 3.73
C LEU A 90 9.65 -16.17 4.28
N SER A 91 9.35 -15.63 5.47
CA SER A 91 8.14 -15.94 6.23
C SER A 91 7.78 -14.80 7.19
N ALA A 92 6.77 -15.01 8.05
CA ALA A 92 6.44 -14.10 9.14
C ALA A 92 7.61 -13.88 10.11
N GLU A 93 8.42 -14.91 10.33
CA GLU A 93 9.60 -14.93 11.21
C GLU A 93 10.87 -14.50 10.47
N ARG A 94 10.82 -14.41 9.13
CA ARG A 94 11.92 -13.99 8.27
C ARG A 94 11.45 -12.86 7.34
N PRO A 95 11.16 -11.67 7.90
CA PRO A 95 10.60 -10.55 7.16
C PRO A 95 11.63 -9.89 6.24
N ILE A 96 11.16 -8.96 5.40
CA ILE A 96 12.03 -8.18 4.50
C ILE A 96 12.02 -6.69 4.83
N VAL A 97 13.12 -6.02 4.54
CA VAL A 97 13.23 -4.56 4.56
C VAL A 97 13.39 -4.07 3.12
N ILE A 98 12.67 -3.01 2.75
CA ILE A 98 12.74 -2.41 1.41
C ILE A 98 13.44 -1.05 1.53
N LEU A 99 14.65 -0.96 0.98
CA LEU A 99 15.45 0.26 0.91
C LEU A 99 15.39 0.81 -0.52
N SER A 100 14.34 1.57 -0.82
CA SER A 100 14.09 2.08 -2.18
C SER A 100 13.36 3.40 -2.12
N ASP A 101 13.54 4.21 -3.16
CA ASP A 101 12.67 5.35 -3.44
C ASP A 101 11.25 4.89 -3.81
N ASN A 102 10.37 5.87 -4.05
CA ASN A 102 9.02 5.60 -4.53
C ASN A 102 9.05 5.15 -5.99
N SER A 103 9.02 3.84 -6.21
CA SER A 103 9.09 3.19 -7.53
C SER A 103 8.04 2.09 -7.69
N ILE A 104 7.78 1.68 -8.93
CA ILE A 104 6.92 0.51 -9.19
C ILE A 104 7.53 -0.75 -8.57
N GLU A 105 8.86 -0.90 -8.60
CA GLU A 105 9.59 -2.00 -7.98
C GLU A 105 9.30 -2.08 -6.48
N HIS A 106 9.39 -0.95 -5.77
CA HIS A 106 9.05 -0.85 -4.36
C HIS A 106 7.60 -1.32 -4.11
N ALA A 107 6.65 -0.78 -4.88
CA ALA A 107 5.24 -1.12 -4.74
C ALA A 107 4.98 -2.62 -4.98
N LEU A 108 5.58 -3.19 -6.04
CA LEU A 108 5.41 -4.60 -6.38
C LEU A 108 6.00 -5.53 -5.33
N LEU A 109 7.17 -5.20 -4.77
CA LEU A 109 7.80 -6.01 -3.73
C LEU A 109 6.98 -6.00 -2.43
N GLY A 110 6.50 -4.83 -2.01
CA GLY A 110 5.62 -4.71 -0.84
C GLY A 110 4.28 -5.43 -1.02
N LEU A 111 3.65 -5.28 -2.20
CA LEU A 111 2.42 -6.00 -2.55
C LEU A 111 2.64 -7.52 -2.57
N ALA A 112 3.76 -7.99 -3.10
CA ALA A 112 4.13 -9.40 -3.11
C ALA A 112 4.32 -9.94 -1.69
N ALA A 113 5.05 -9.24 -0.83
CA ALA A 113 5.24 -9.62 0.57
C ALA A 113 3.90 -9.76 1.30
N MET A 114 3.02 -8.75 1.21
CA MET A 114 1.67 -8.84 1.77
C MET A 114 0.86 -9.99 1.18
N HIS A 115 0.98 -10.25 -0.12
CA HIS A 115 0.21 -11.29 -0.80
C HIS A 115 0.53 -12.70 -0.29
N VAL A 116 1.78 -12.94 0.11
CA VAL A 116 2.23 -14.24 0.62
C VAL A 116 2.42 -14.27 2.14
N GLY A 117 1.94 -13.24 2.85
CA GLY A 117 1.97 -13.20 4.33
C GLY A 117 3.34 -12.94 4.94
N ILE A 118 4.24 -12.28 4.21
CA ILE A 118 5.58 -11.89 4.70
C ILE A 118 5.52 -10.42 5.15
N PRO A 119 5.79 -10.11 6.43
CA PRO A 119 5.91 -8.75 6.90
C PRO A 119 7.04 -8.02 6.16
N TYR A 120 6.81 -6.75 5.85
CA TYR A 120 7.85 -5.89 5.29
C TYR A 120 7.87 -4.51 5.95
N ALA A 121 9.06 -3.92 6.00
CA ALA A 121 9.26 -2.55 6.43
C ALA A 121 9.83 -1.70 5.28
N PRO A 122 9.09 -0.70 4.77
CA PRO A 122 9.64 0.27 3.82
C PRO A 122 10.43 1.34 4.57
N ILE A 123 11.70 1.54 4.21
CA ILE A 123 12.56 2.55 4.85
C ILE A 123 12.87 3.66 3.84
N SER A 124 12.68 4.90 4.28
CA SER A 124 12.99 6.08 3.48
C SER A 124 14.46 6.10 3.05
N VAL A 125 14.69 6.48 1.79
CA VAL A 125 16.01 6.67 1.16
C VAL A 125 16.90 7.60 1.99
N ALA A 126 16.31 8.63 2.62
CA ALA A 126 17.02 9.60 3.45
C ALA A 126 17.69 8.98 4.70
N TYR A 127 17.22 7.82 5.15
CA TYR A 127 17.76 7.10 6.31
C TYR A 127 18.52 5.83 5.93
N SER A 128 18.65 5.55 4.63
CA SER A 128 19.28 4.34 4.11
C SER A 128 20.36 4.68 3.08
N LEU A 129 19.98 5.05 1.85
CA LEU A 129 20.95 5.24 0.75
C LEU A 129 21.73 6.56 0.80
N MET A 130 21.18 7.59 1.46
CA MET A 130 21.83 8.91 1.58
C MET A 130 22.58 9.12 2.91
N SER A 131 22.49 8.17 3.85
CA SER A 131 23.21 8.21 5.13
C SER A 131 24.51 7.42 5.00
N SER A 132 25.62 8.06 5.35
CA SER A 132 26.96 7.42 5.36
C SER A 132 27.27 6.71 6.68
N ASP A 133 26.53 6.99 7.76
CA ASP A 133 26.76 6.47 9.11
C ASP A 133 25.74 5.40 9.56
N PHE A 134 24.66 5.22 8.78
CA PHE A 134 23.53 4.33 9.05
C PHE A 134 22.99 4.44 10.49
N GLY A 135 23.18 5.60 11.13
CA GLY A 135 22.88 5.78 12.56
C GLY A 135 21.40 5.57 12.85
N LYS A 136 20.53 6.15 12.01
CA LYS A 136 19.08 6.00 12.14
C LYS A 136 18.57 4.61 11.77
N LEU A 137 19.21 3.93 10.80
CA LEU A 137 18.82 2.58 10.39
C LEU A 137 19.01 1.56 11.51
N ARG A 138 20.04 1.73 12.36
CA ARG A 138 20.30 0.84 13.51
C ARG A 138 19.24 0.89 14.61
N HIS A 139 18.36 1.89 14.60
CA HIS A 139 17.29 2.06 15.59
C HIS A 139 15.91 1.64 15.07
N ILE A 140 15.83 1.10 13.86
CA ILE A 140 14.60 0.61 13.22
C ILE A 140 14.58 -0.92 13.29
#